data_AF-A0A2H0PAY1-F1
#
_entry.id   AF-A0A2H0PAY1-F1
#
_cell.length_a   1.000
_cell.length_b   1.000
_cell.length_c   1.000
_cell.angle_alpha   90.00
_cell.angle_beta   90.00
_cell.angle_gamma   90.00
#
_symmetry.space_group_name_H-M   'P 1'
#
loop_
_entity.id
_entity.type
_entity.pdbx_description
1 polymer ?
#
loop_
_entity_poly.entity_id
_entity_poly.type
_entity_poly.pdbx_seq_one_letter_code
_entity_poly.pdbx_strand_id
1 'polypeptide(L)'
;MITAILLLGIVSASAAPAPHEKPYWLKTYSLVPYHETWSGDLTVNKFEASLPKVVAAVEKEGGVLTQPMANFAGSETEQQLSLLIPLKKAKGLLKALRKLGKLPAPSVRPQGSPIPLKEVREKLARLTKEKEEKWGALAQTPAAAEAVDEMIEHLANVEAVARTTDGEVLWNLTIKAAH
;
A
#
# COMPACT_ATOMS: atom_id res chain seq x y z
N MET A 1 -65.88 22.95 -4.51
CA MET A 1 -65.38 22.25 -3.31
C MET A 1 -63.93 22.67 -3.12
N ILE A 2 -63.63 23.25 -1.96
CA ILE A 2 -62.34 23.81 -1.57
C ILE A 2 -61.64 22.78 -0.69
N THR A 3 -60.41 22.39 -1.03
CA THR A 3 -59.52 21.60 -0.17
C THR A 3 -58.10 22.11 -0.43
N ALA A 4 -57.66 23.12 0.32
CA ALA A 4 -56.88 23.04 1.56
C ALA A 4 -55.38 22.86 1.32
N ILE A 5 -54.66 23.88 1.78
CA ILE A 5 -53.22 24.13 1.75
C ILE A 5 -52.47 23.09 2.60
N LEU A 6 -51.28 22.66 2.17
CA LEU A 6 -50.19 22.36 3.11
C LEU A 6 -48.84 22.80 2.55
N LEU A 7 -48.36 23.94 3.06
CA LEU A 7 -46.95 24.31 3.07
C LEU A 7 -46.18 23.35 3.99
N LEU A 8 -45.12 22.74 3.47
CA LEU A 8 -43.98 22.19 4.21
C LEU A 8 -42.76 22.57 3.36
N GLY A 9 -42.01 23.61 3.69
CA GLY A 9 -41.16 23.64 4.87
C GLY A 9 -39.77 23.16 4.45
N ILE A 10 -39.03 24.01 3.73
CA ILE A 10 -37.64 23.77 3.34
C ILE A 10 -36.81 23.80 4.62
N VAL A 11 -36.50 22.64 5.18
CA VAL A 11 -35.41 22.49 6.14
C VAL A 11 -34.15 22.24 5.30
N SER A 12 -33.42 23.31 5.01
CA SER A 12 -32.04 23.20 4.55
C SER A 12 -31.18 22.68 5.70
N ALA A 13 -31.18 21.36 5.89
CA ALA A 13 -30.04 20.71 6.51
C ALA A 13 -28.90 20.82 5.51
N SER A 14 -28.00 21.78 5.72
CA SER A 14 -26.68 21.79 5.08
C SER A 14 -25.88 20.62 5.64
N ALA A 15 -26.26 19.40 5.25
CA ALA A 15 -25.40 18.25 5.34
C ALA A 15 -24.21 18.54 4.44
N ALA A 16 -23.01 18.60 5.05
CA ALA A 16 -21.78 18.55 4.28
C ALA A 16 -21.91 17.41 3.25
N PRO A 17 -21.51 17.61 1.97
CA PRO A 17 -21.63 16.56 0.98
C PRO A 17 -20.92 15.34 1.54
N ALA A 18 -21.69 14.27 1.75
CA ALA A 18 -21.14 12.96 2.05
C ALA A 18 -20.07 12.68 1.00
N PRO A 19 -18.92 12.10 1.35
CA PRO A 19 -17.92 11.74 0.36
C PRO A 19 -18.65 10.93 -0.70
N HIS A 20 -18.78 11.49 -1.90
CA HIS A 20 -19.38 10.80 -3.04
C HIS A 20 -18.45 9.63 -3.32
N GLU A 21 -18.77 8.46 -2.76
CA GLU A 21 -18.18 7.20 -3.18
C GLU A 21 -18.44 7.14 -4.69
N LYS A 22 -17.37 7.31 -5.47
CA LYS A 22 -17.44 7.11 -6.92
C LYS A 22 -18.16 5.78 -7.15
N PRO A 23 -19.09 5.70 -8.12
CA PRO A 23 -19.75 4.45 -8.43
C PRO A 23 -18.70 3.34 -8.52
N TYR A 24 -18.95 2.17 -7.93
CA TYR A 24 -17.95 1.10 -7.80
C TYR A 24 -17.26 0.72 -9.13
N TRP A 25 -17.94 0.95 -10.27
CA TRP A 25 -17.42 0.75 -11.62
C TRP A 25 -16.40 1.81 -12.06
N LEU A 26 -16.44 3.02 -11.49
CA LEU A 26 -15.55 4.17 -11.75
C LEU A 26 -14.30 4.21 -10.86
N LYS A 27 -14.15 3.27 -9.92
CA LYS A 27 -12.90 3.11 -9.16
C LYS A 27 -11.79 2.60 -10.09
N THR A 28 -10.80 3.45 -10.31
CA THR A 28 -9.55 3.14 -11.02
C THR A 28 -8.48 2.75 -10.01
N TYR A 29 -7.83 1.61 -10.21
CA TYR A 29 -6.69 1.18 -9.40
C TYR A 29 -5.40 1.65 -10.05
N SER A 30 -4.48 2.15 -9.22
CA SER A 30 -3.14 2.50 -9.69
C SER A 30 -2.35 1.23 -10.00
N LEU A 31 -1.56 1.27 -11.07
CA LEU A 31 -0.54 0.26 -11.37
C LEU A 31 0.74 0.49 -10.56
N VAL A 32 0.84 1.60 -9.82
CA VAL A 32 2.00 1.87 -8.97
C VAL A 32 2.03 0.85 -7.84
N PRO A 33 3.12 0.08 -7.69
CA PRO A 33 3.23 -0.90 -6.63
C PRO A 33 3.15 -0.25 -5.25
N TYR A 34 2.55 -0.96 -4.30
CA TYR A 34 2.42 -0.46 -2.93
C TYR A 34 3.77 -0.58 -2.21
N HIS A 35 4.26 0.54 -1.68
CA HIS A 35 5.48 0.59 -0.88
C HIS A 35 5.21 1.32 0.43
N GLU A 36 5.89 0.94 1.50
CA GLU A 36 5.89 1.71 2.75
C GLU A 36 7.27 2.28 3.01
N THR A 37 7.35 3.55 3.39
CA THR A 37 8.57 4.12 3.95
C THR A 37 8.50 4.06 5.46
N TRP A 38 9.43 3.35 6.08
CA TRP A 38 9.54 3.25 7.53
C TRP A 38 10.72 4.08 8.02
N SER A 39 10.58 4.67 9.19
CA SER A 39 11.68 5.37 9.87
C SER A 39 11.70 5.00 11.35
N GLY A 40 12.87 4.73 11.90
CA GLY A 40 12.98 4.40 13.32
C GLY A 40 14.40 4.42 13.85
N ASP A 41 14.49 4.42 15.17
CA ASP A 41 15.75 4.44 15.90
C ASP A 41 15.87 3.19 16.79
N LEU A 42 16.98 2.48 16.67
CA LEU A 42 17.33 1.32 17.49
C LEU A 42 18.48 1.70 18.42
N THR A 43 18.24 1.68 19.73
CA THR A 43 19.28 1.88 20.74
C THR A 43 19.82 0.53 21.22
N VAL A 44 21.14 0.31 21.16
CA VAL A 44 21.81 -0.94 21.52
C VAL A 44 22.89 -0.73 22.59
N ASN A 45 23.06 -1.69 23.51
CA ASN A 45 24.03 -1.56 24.60
C ASN A 45 25.49 -1.63 24.13
N LYS A 46 25.82 -2.59 23.26
CA LYS A 46 27.18 -2.78 22.71
C LYS A 46 27.16 -2.55 21.20
N PHE A 47 27.43 -1.32 20.78
CA PHE A 47 27.25 -0.90 19.38
C PHE A 47 28.02 -1.77 18.39
N GLU A 48 29.34 -1.90 18.54
CA GLU A 48 30.19 -2.68 17.64
C GLU A 48 29.79 -4.16 17.53
N ALA A 49 29.36 -4.76 18.64
CA ALA A 49 28.92 -6.16 18.67
C ALA A 49 27.48 -6.36 18.16
N SER A 50 26.66 -5.32 18.19
CA SER A 50 25.26 -5.36 17.77
C SER A 50 25.09 -5.03 16.29
N LEU A 51 25.90 -4.13 15.73
CA LEU A 51 25.77 -3.70 14.33
C LEU A 51 25.84 -4.88 13.34
N PRO A 52 26.81 -5.81 13.41
CA PRO A 52 26.82 -7.00 12.56
C PRO A 52 25.59 -7.90 12.76
N LYS A 53 25.06 -7.98 13.98
CA LYS A 53 23.85 -8.77 14.28
C LYS A 53 22.59 -8.14 13.70
N VAL A 54 22.53 -6.81 13.65
CA VAL A 54 21.46 -6.07 12.97
C VAL A 54 21.48 -6.39 11.48
N VAL A 55 22.64 -6.29 10.83
CA VAL A 55 22.79 -6.62 9.41
C VAL A 55 22.39 -8.06 9.13
N ALA A 56 22.89 -9.01 9.92
CA ALA A 56 22.53 -10.43 9.79
C ALA A 56 21.03 -10.67 9.99
N ALA A 57 20.36 -9.92 10.87
CA ALA A 57 18.91 -10.00 11.05
C ALA A 57 18.15 -9.46 9.83
N VAL A 58 18.64 -8.40 9.20
CA VAL A 58 18.08 -7.84 7.96
C VAL A 58 18.16 -8.88 6.84
N GLU A 59 19.35 -9.44 6.59
CA GLU A 59 19.57 -10.45 5.55
C GLU A 59 18.73 -11.72 5.79
N LYS A 60 18.66 -12.18 7.04
CA LYS A 60 17.87 -13.37 7.41
C LYS A 60 16.37 -13.21 7.12
N GLU A 61 15.84 -12.01 7.26
CA GLU A 61 14.44 -11.71 6.96
C GLU A 61 14.22 -11.34 5.48
N GLY A 62 15.23 -11.51 4.62
CA GLY A 62 15.17 -11.22 3.19
C GLY A 62 15.26 -9.74 2.86
N GLY A 63 15.73 -8.92 3.80
CA GLY A 63 16.06 -7.52 3.56
C GLY A 63 17.43 -7.36 2.93
N VAL A 64 17.60 -6.27 2.16
CA VAL A 64 18.87 -5.89 1.53
C VAL A 64 19.17 -4.43 1.83
N LEU A 65 20.43 -4.10 2.04
CA LEU A 65 20.86 -2.71 2.14
C LEU A 65 20.73 -2.04 0.77
N THR A 66 20.26 -0.80 0.73
CA THR A 66 20.11 -0.06 -0.54
C THR A 66 21.44 0.38 -1.14
N GLN A 67 22.52 0.28 -0.37
CA GLN A 67 23.88 0.61 -0.77
C GLN A 67 24.89 -0.17 0.10
N PRO A 68 26.17 -0.27 -0.32
CA PRO A 68 27.20 -0.88 0.50
C PRO A 68 27.34 -0.24 1.88
N MET A 69 27.64 -1.04 2.91
CA MET A 69 27.73 -0.58 4.31
C MET A 69 28.65 0.64 4.47
N ALA A 70 29.80 0.63 3.81
CA ALA A 70 30.82 1.68 3.89
C ALA A 70 30.34 3.06 3.39
N ASN A 71 29.25 3.11 2.62
CA ASN A 71 28.72 4.36 2.06
C ASN A 71 27.67 5.01 2.97
N PHE A 72 27.25 4.34 4.05
CA PHE A 72 26.30 4.92 4.99
C PHE A 72 26.99 5.87 5.97
N ALA A 73 26.30 6.95 6.32
CA ALA A 73 26.74 7.85 7.37
C ALA A 73 26.79 7.12 8.73
N GLY A 74 27.93 7.20 9.40
CA GLY A 74 28.15 6.56 10.70
C GLY A 74 29.30 7.18 11.48
N SER A 75 29.38 6.81 12.75
CA SER A 75 30.41 7.15 13.73
C SER A 75 30.65 5.94 14.63
N GLU A 76 31.56 6.06 15.61
CA GLU A 76 31.84 4.99 16.57
C GLU A 76 30.63 4.57 17.44
N THR A 77 29.58 5.40 17.50
CA THR A 77 28.40 5.15 18.35
C THR A 77 27.08 5.24 17.61
N GLU A 78 27.07 5.57 16.33
CA GLU A 78 25.86 5.75 15.54
C GLU A 78 26.06 5.26 14.10
N GLN A 79 25.07 4.56 13.53
CA GLN A 79 25.06 4.17 12.13
C GLN A 79 23.67 4.38 11.53
N GLN A 80 23.59 5.10 10.42
CA GLN A 80 22.35 5.17 9.64
C GLN A 80 22.36 4.06 8.59
N LEU A 81 21.21 3.41 8.39
CA LEU A 81 21.01 2.38 7.38
C LEU A 81 19.73 2.69 6.58
N SER A 82 19.77 2.39 5.30
CA SER A 82 18.60 2.31 4.45
C SER A 82 18.52 0.89 3.88
N LEU A 83 17.38 0.23 4.05
CA LEU A 83 17.17 -1.15 3.64
C LEU A 83 15.83 -1.31 2.95
N LEU A 84 15.78 -2.24 1.98
CA LEU A 84 14.55 -2.71 1.35
C LEU A 84 14.22 -4.09 1.92
N ILE A 85 12.98 -4.31 2.31
CA ILE A 85 12.51 -5.60 2.84
C ILE A 85 11.06 -5.87 2.38
N PRO A 86 10.69 -7.12 2.05
CA PRO A 86 9.29 -7.45 1.78
C PRO A 86 8.40 -7.13 2.99
N LEU A 87 7.25 -6.50 2.75
CA LEU A 87 6.31 -6.06 3.80
C LEU A 87 5.87 -7.21 4.71
N LYS A 88 5.68 -8.42 4.14
CA LYS A 88 5.33 -9.63 4.90
C LYS A 88 6.41 -10.02 5.92
N LYS A 89 7.68 -9.68 5.66
CA LYS A 89 8.85 -9.99 6.49
C LYS A 89 9.24 -8.86 7.43
N ALA A 90 8.84 -7.62 7.14
CA ALA A 90 9.16 -6.44 7.95
C ALA A 90 8.77 -6.58 9.44
N LYS A 91 7.65 -7.25 9.75
CA LYS A 91 7.25 -7.57 11.14
C LYS A 91 8.21 -8.54 11.84
N GLY A 92 8.76 -9.52 11.11
CA GLY A 92 9.77 -10.45 11.61
C GLY A 92 11.04 -9.71 11.98
N LEU A 93 11.50 -8.82 11.10
CA LEU A 93 12.66 -7.96 11.32
C LEU A 93 12.47 -7.06 12.56
N LEU A 94 11.33 -6.38 12.70
CA LEU A 94 11.02 -5.59 13.91
C LEU A 94 11.18 -6.39 15.20
N LYS A 95 10.69 -7.63 15.22
CA LYS A 95 10.81 -8.52 16.37
C LYS A 95 12.26 -8.93 16.64
N ALA A 96 13.04 -9.18 15.59
CA ALA A 96 14.46 -9.50 15.72
C ALA A 96 15.26 -8.31 16.28
N LEU A 97 15.06 -7.11 15.74
CA LEU A 97 15.76 -5.90 16.16
C LEU A 97 15.44 -5.53 17.62
N ARG A 98 14.18 -5.69 18.06
CA ARG A 98 13.79 -5.51 19.47
C ARG A 98 14.47 -6.46 20.45
N LYS A 99 15.05 -7.57 20.00
CA LYS A 99 15.86 -8.45 20.85
C LYS A 99 17.29 -7.94 21.03
N LEU A 100 17.77 -7.12 20.10
CA LEU A 100 19.12 -6.56 20.11
C LEU A 100 19.19 -5.27 20.92
N GLY A 101 18.07 -4.58 21.09
CA GLY A 101 18.02 -3.31 21.80
C GLY A 101 16.61 -2.73 21.91
N LYS A 102 16.53 -1.45 22.30
CA LYS A 102 15.28 -0.71 22.42
C LYS A 102 14.91 -0.12 21.06
N LEU A 103 13.81 -0.61 20.48
CA LEU A 103 13.27 -0.13 19.21
C LEU A 103 11.78 0.22 19.39
N PRO A 104 11.44 1.52 19.41
CA PRO A 104 10.06 2.00 19.35
C PRO A 104 9.33 1.51 18.08
N ALA A 105 8.02 1.71 18.01
CA ALA A 105 7.32 1.48 16.76
C ALA A 105 7.84 2.45 15.68
N PRO A 106 8.15 1.96 14.46
CA PRO A 106 8.62 2.84 13.40
C PRO A 106 7.49 3.78 12.95
N SER A 107 7.87 4.97 12.51
CA SER A 107 6.96 5.84 11.77
C SER A 107 6.73 5.24 10.38
N VAL A 108 5.48 4.92 10.06
CA VAL A 108 5.10 4.30 8.78
C VAL A 108 4.44 5.34 7.89
N ARG A 109 4.94 5.47 6.66
CA ARG A 109 4.35 6.30 5.60
C ARG A 109 4.02 5.42 4.40
N PRO A 110 2.74 5.04 4.20
CA PRO A 110 2.35 4.29 3.01
C PRO A 110 2.48 5.18 1.77
N GLN A 111 2.98 4.59 0.68
CA GLN A 111 3.05 5.20 -0.64
C GLN A 111 2.24 4.34 -1.62
N GLY A 112 1.30 5.00 -2.31
CA GLY A 112 0.29 4.31 -3.09
C GLY A 112 -0.87 3.79 -2.23
N SER A 113 -1.93 3.33 -2.89
CA SER A 113 -3.06 2.69 -2.24
C SER A 113 -2.92 1.17 -2.36
N PRO A 114 -3.10 0.40 -1.29
CA PRO A 114 -3.13 -1.06 -1.38
C PRO A 114 -4.16 -1.49 -2.43
N ILE A 115 -3.77 -2.34 -3.37
CA ILE A 115 -4.69 -2.87 -4.37
C ILE A 115 -5.54 -3.95 -3.70
N PRO A 116 -6.88 -3.78 -3.58
CA PRO A 116 -7.75 -4.79 -2.99
C PRO A 116 -7.96 -5.94 -3.97
N LEU A 117 -7.03 -6.90 -4.02
CA LEU A 117 -7.03 -8.02 -4.97
C LEU A 117 -8.38 -8.76 -5.07
N LYS A 118 -9.10 -8.91 -3.95
CA LYS A 118 -10.42 -9.54 -3.93
C LYS A 118 -11.45 -8.72 -4.72
N GLU A 119 -11.52 -7.40 -4.49
CA GLU A 119 -12.42 -6.48 -5.19
C GLU A 119 -12.09 -6.42 -6.69
N VAL A 120 -10.79 -6.40 -7.04
CA VAL A 120 -10.33 -6.42 -8.45
C VAL A 120 -10.79 -7.69 -9.16
N ARG A 121 -10.60 -8.86 -8.54
CA ARG A 121 -11.03 -10.15 -9.12
C ARG A 121 -12.54 -10.25 -9.29
N GLU A 122 -13.29 -9.83 -8.27
CA GLU A 122 -14.76 -9.82 -8.33
C GLU A 122 -15.26 -8.90 -9.45
N LYS A 123 -14.63 -7.73 -9.62
CA LYS A 123 -14.96 -6.78 -10.69
C LYS A 123 -14.62 -7.32 -12.06
N LEU A 124 -13.44 -7.93 -12.23
CA LEU A 124 -13.01 -8.54 -13.49
C LEU A 124 -13.94 -9.68 -13.90
N ALA A 125 -14.24 -10.61 -12.98
CA ALA A 125 -15.15 -11.72 -13.25
C ALA A 125 -16.56 -11.24 -13.63
N ARG A 126 -17.06 -10.22 -12.93
CA ARG A 126 -18.36 -9.63 -13.23
C ARG A 126 -18.40 -8.94 -14.59
N LEU A 127 -17.39 -8.14 -14.92
CA LEU A 127 -17.32 -7.44 -16.21
C LEU A 127 -17.18 -8.41 -17.39
N THR A 128 -16.38 -9.45 -17.27
CA THR A 128 -16.27 -10.50 -18.29
C THR A 128 -17.61 -11.19 -18.52
N LYS A 129 -18.30 -11.56 -17.44
CA LYS A 129 -19.64 -12.16 -17.53
C LYS A 129 -20.67 -11.22 -18.15
N GLU A 130 -20.72 -9.96 -17.71
CA GLU A 130 -21.65 -8.97 -18.26
C GLU A 130 -21.37 -8.68 -19.75
N LYS A 131 -20.10 -8.70 -20.17
CA LYS A 131 -19.70 -8.59 -21.59
C LYS A 131 -20.24 -9.76 -22.41
N GLU A 132 -20.08 -11.00 -21.93
CA GLU A 132 -20.58 -12.21 -22.61
C GLU A 132 -22.10 -12.20 -22.73
N GLU A 133 -22.80 -11.87 -21.65
CA GLU A 133 -24.28 -11.83 -21.62
C GLU A 133 -24.87 -10.72 -22.49
N LYS A 134 -24.17 -9.58 -22.62
CA LYS A 134 -24.65 -8.41 -23.37
C LYS A 134 -23.94 -8.20 -24.70
N TRP A 135 -23.19 -9.20 -25.18
CA TRP A 135 -22.35 -9.09 -26.38
C TRP A 135 -23.13 -8.61 -27.61
N GLY A 136 -24.34 -9.13 -27.81
CA GLY A 136 -25.20 -8.73 -28.93
C GLY A 136 -25.58 -7.24 -28.92
N ALA A 137 -25.74 -6.63 -27.75
CA ALA A 137 -26.03 -5.20 -27.60
C ALA A 137 -24.76 -4.34 -27.68
N LEU A 138 -23.65 -4.83 -27.11
CA LEU A 138 -22.34 -4.17 -27.18
C LEU A 138 -21.78 -4.12 -28.60
N ALA A 139 -21.97 -5.18 -29.39
CA ALA A 139 -21.57 -5.24 -30.79
C ALA A 139 -22.25 -4.17 -31.66
N GLN A 140 -23.43 -3.70 -31.25
CA GLN A 140 -24.14 -2.59 -31.93
C GLN A 140 -23.61 -1.21 -31.52
N THR A 141 -22.73 -1.14 -30.50
CA THR A 141 -22.16 0.11 -29.98
C THR A 141 -20.63 -0.03 -29.84
N PRO A 142 -19.87 0.12 -30.94
CA PRO A 142 -18.43 -0.19 -30.96
C PRO A 142 -17.60 0.54 -29.88
N ALA A 143 -17.89 1.82 -29.65
CA ALA A 143 -17.19 2.61 -28.63
C ALA A 143 -17.43 2.09 -27.19
N ALA A 144 -18.61 1.54 -26.92
CA ALA A 144 -18.90 0.95 -25.61
C ALA A 144 -18.23 -0.42 -25.45
N ALA A 145 -18.12 -1.20 -26.54
CA ALA A 145 -17.39 -2.47 -26.54
C ALA A 145 -15.89 -2.25 -26.29
N GLU A 146 -15.29 -1.27 -26.98
CA GLU A 146 -13.88 -0.90 -26.81
C GLU A 146 -13.57 -0.45 -25.38
N ALA A 147 -14.40 0.44 -24.81
CA ALA A 147 -14.23 0.88 -23.43
C ALA A 147 -14.33 -0.26 -22.39
N VAL A 148 -15.20 -1.25 -22.61
CA VAL A 148 -15.29 -2.44 -21.75
C VAL A 148 -14.03 -3.30 -21.86
N ASP A 149 -13.48 -3.43 -23.06
CA ASP A 149 -12.26 -4.21 -23.31
C ASP A 149 -11.04 -3.57 -22.66
N GLU A 150 -10.87 -2.25 -22.80
CA GLU A 150 -9.84 -1.48 -22.10
C GLU A 150 -9.97 -1.62 -20.57
N MET A 151 -11.19 -1.58 -20.03
CA MET A 151 -11.43 -1.76 -18.60
C MET A 151 -11.05 -3.17 -18.11
N ILE A 152 -11.36 -4.21 -18.88
CA ILE A 152 -11.00 -5.59 -18.55
C ILE A 152 -9.48 -5.75 -18.61
N GLU A 153 -8.83 -5.24 -19.66
CA GLU A 153 -7.37 -5.27 -19.81
C GLU A 153 -6.67 -4.55 -18.66
N HIS A 154 -7.13 -3.34 -18.31
CA HIS A 154 -6.60 -2.59 -17.17
C HIS A 154 -6.72 -3.36 -15.86
N LEU A 155 -7.88 -3.96 -15.57
CA LEU A 155 -8.09 -4.74 -14.35
C LEU A 155 -7.24 -6.01 -14.31
N ALA A 156 -7.03 -6.66 -15.46
CA ALA A 156 -6.14 -7.82 -15.57
C ALA A 156 -4.69 -7.43 -15.28
N ASN A 157 -4.24 -6.29 -15.81
CA ASN A 157 -2.91 -5.74 -15.53
C ASN A 157 -2.74 -5.35 -14.06
N VAL A 158 -3.75 -4.70 -13.45
CA VAL A 158 -3.77 -4.40 -12.01
C VAL A 158 -3.68 -5.68 -11.17
N GLU A 159 -4.42 -6.72 -11.53
CA GLU A 159 -4.35 -8.01 -10.83
C GLU A 159 -2.97 -8.66 -10.96
N ALA A 160 -2.39 -8.65 -12.17
CA ALA A 160 -1.06 -9.19 -12.44
C ALA A 160 0.00 -8.48 -11.59
N VAL A 161 0.01 -7.14 -11.58
CA VAL A 161 0.93 -6.33 -10.77
C VAL A 161 0.75 -6.59 -9.27
N ALA A 162 -0.49 -6.66 -8.80
CA ALA A 162 -0.77 -6.92 -7.39
C ALA A 162 -0.43 -8.35 -6.94
N ARG A 163 -0.37 -9.31 -7.87
CA ARG A 163 0.09 -10.68 -7.59
C ARG A 163 1.61 -10.81 -7.52
N THR A 164 2.34 -10.01 -8.31
CA THR A 164 3.80 -10.07 -8.39
C THR A 164 4.48 -9.17 -7.37
N THR A 165 3.85 -8.04 -7.04
CA THR A 165 4.41 -7.07 -6.10
C THR A 165 3.99 -7.44 -4.68
N ASP A 166 4.76 -8.32 -4.05
CA ASP A 166 4.78 -8.40 -2.59
C ASP A 166 5.27 -7.04 -2.09
N GLY A 167 4.34 -6.18 -1.64
CA GLY A 167 4.65 -4.79 -1.29
C GLY A 167 5.93 -4.68 -0.49
N GLU A 168 6.76 -3.68 -0.78
CA GLU A 168 8.08 -3.55 -0.18
C GLU A 168 8.09 -2.43 0.85
N VAL A 169 9.00 -2.54 1.81
CA VAL A 169 9.26 -1.52 2.81
C VAL A 169 10.66 -0.97 2.59
N LEU A 170 10.76 0.32 2.29
CA LEU A 170 12.00 1.08 2.41
C LEU A 170 12.12 1.57 3.84
N TRP A 171 13.06 1.04 4.61
CA TRP A 171 13.25 1.41 6.01
C TRP A 171 14.54 2.17 6.21
N ASN A 172 14.41 3.43 6.65
CA ASN A 172 15.50 4.25 7.18
C ASN A 172 15.65 3.99 8.68
N LEU A 173 16.71 3.29 9.08
CA LEU A 173 16.97 2.89 10.46
C LEU A 173 18.23 3.58 10.98
N THR A 174 18.12 4.29 12.09
CA THR A 174 19.29 4.77 12.84
C THR A 174 19.61 3.81 13.97
N ILE A 175 20.85 3.38 14.11
CA ILE A 175 21.33 2.54 15.21
C ILE A 175 22.22 3.40 16.08
N LYS A 176 21.96 3.45 17.39
CA LYS A 176 22.71 4.27 18.36
C LYS A 176 23.16 3.44 19.55
N ALA A 177 24.34 3.74 20.08
CA ALA A 177 24.77 3.17 21.36
C ALA A 177 23.88 3.69 22.51
N ALA A 178 23.63 2.86 23.52
CA ALA A 178 23.05 3.32 24.77
C ALA A 178 24.10 4.15 25.53
N HIS A 179 23.73 5.37 25.91
CA HIS A 179 24.53 6.21 26.81
C HIS A 179 24.43 5.72 28.26
#